data_AF-A0A959TQW4-F1
#
_entry.id   AF-A0A959TQW4-F1
#
_cell.length_a   1.000
_cell.length_b   1.000
_cell.length_c   1.000
_cell.angle_alpha   90.00
_cell.angle_beta   90.00
_cell.angle_gamma   90.00
#
_symmetry.space_group_name_H-M   'P 1'
#
loop_
_entity.id
_entity.type
_entity.pdbx_description
1 polymer ?
#
loop_
_entity_poly.entity_id
_entity_poly.type
_entity_poly.pdbx_seq_one_letter_code
_entity_poly.pdbx_strand_id
1 'polypeptide(L)'
;MSRRYRTAFLLLLAIPIGALREFLFINLNYQIDHLQRSTAFSYAHSLFQGWVDGWSLHQLGVLKWTCTLVFIAAMLSMALLLARIQFGSNRYTPAIILIFVGLSTIALLLHAIFGAFDAMERVAVVLLHALQYPVPLLFILLARPLMGERGRKEQPPA
;
A
#
# COMPACT_ATOMS: atom_id res chain seq x y z
N MET A 1 26.65 -1.65 -8.54
CA MET A 1 25.44 -0.94 -9.04
C MET A 1 25.28 0.37 -8.28
N SER A 2 25.22 1.51 -8.99
CA SER A 2 25.14 2.83 -8.34
C SER A 2 23.82 3.02 -7.57
N ARG A 3 23.82 3.93 -6.58
CA ARG A 3 22.61 4.31 -5.83
C ARG A 3 21.46 4.70 -6.76
N ARG A 4 21.76 5.48 -7.82
CA ARG A 4 20.78 5.93 -8.81
C ARG A 4 20.10 4.76 -9.52
N TYR A 5 20.89 3.76 -9.95
CA TYR A 5 20.34 2.57 -10.60
C TYR A 5 19.46 1.74 -9.65
N ARG A 6 19.87 1.57 -8.39
CA ARG A 6 19.07 0.83 -7.39
C ARG A 6 17.74 1.52 -7.11
N THR A 7 17.76 2.85 -6.96
CA THR A 7 16.54 3.65 -6.82
C THR A 7 15.64 3.55 -8.04
N ALA A 8 16.19 3.74 -9.25
CA ALA A 8 15.43 3.64 -10.49
C ALA A 8 14.79 2.26 -10.65
N PHE A 9 15.54 1.19 -10.38
CA PHE A 9 15.04 -0.18 -10.42
C PHE A 9 13.86 -0.39 -9.45
N LEU A 10 13.98 0.08 -8.19
CA LEU A 10 12.90 -0.01 -7.21
C LEU A 10 11.64 0.74 -7.65
N LEU A 11 11.81 1.94 -8.22
CA LEU A 11 10.67 2.73 -8.71
C LEU A 11 10.02 2.09 -9.94
N LEU A 12 10.83 1.54 -10.85
CA LEU A 12 10.32 0.79 -12.00
C LEU A 12 9.57 -0.46 -11.57
N LEU A 13 10.02 -1.14 -10.51
CA LEU A 13 9.31 -2.29 -9.92
C LEU A 13 7.99 -1.89 -9.25
N ALA A 14 7.87 -0.65 -8.76
CA ALA A 14 6.64 -0.16 -8.14
C ALA A 14 5.49 -0.02 -9.14
N ILE A 15 5.80 0.22 -10.42
CA ILE A 15 4.82 0.38 -11.50
C ILE A 15 4.00 -0.90 -11.73
N PRO A 16 4.60 -2.07 -12.05
CA PRO A 16 3.84 -3.30 -12.24
C PRO A 16 3.13 -3.75 -10.96
N ILE A 17 3.71 -3.50 -9.78
CA ILE A 17 3.04 -3.79 -8.49
C ILE A 17 1.78 -2.95 -8.35
N GLY A 18 1.85 -1.64 -8.63
CA GLY A 18 0.69 -0.74 -8.61
C GLY A 18 -0.36 -1.13 -9.66
N ALA A 19 0.05 -1.49 -10.87
CA ALA A 19 -0.86 -1.94 -11.92
C ALA A 19 -1.57 -3.24 -11.55
N LEU A 20 -0.84 -4.22 -10.99
CA LEU A 20 -1.42 -5.48 -10.50
C LEU A 20 -2.41 -5.22 -9.36
N ARG A 21 -2.04 -4.35 -8.41
CA ARG A 21 -2.93 -3.93 -7.32
C ARG A 21 -4.23 -3.38 -7.87
N GLU A 22 -4.15 -2.43 -8.79
CA GLU A 22 -5.32 -1.78 -9.37
C GLU A 22 -6.22 -2.79 -10.09
N PHE A 23 -5.62 -3.65 -10.92
CA PHE A 23 -6.32 -4.72 -11.60
C PHE A 23 -7.06 -5.63 -10.60
N LEU A 24 -6.40 -6.09 -9.54
CA LEU A 24 -7.03 -6.98 -8.56
C LEU A 24 -8.17 -6.29 -7.80
N PHE A 25 -7.95 -5.09 -7.26
CA PHE A 25 -8.96 -4.43 -6.42
C PHE A 25 -10.17 -3.93 -7.20
N ILE A 26 -10.00 -3.43 -8.42
CA ILE A 26 -11.14 -3.03 -9.27
C ILE A 26 -12.01 -4.25 -9.54
N ASN A 27 -11.43 -5.34 -10.03
CA ASN A 27 -12.17 -6.54 -10.42
C ASN A 27 -12.81 -7.24 -9.22
N LEU A 28 -12.11 -7.28 -8.09
CA LEU A 28 -12.65 -7.83 -6.86
C LEU A 28 -13.85 -7.02 -6.34
N ASN A 29 -13.78 -5.68 -6.39
CA ASN A 29 -14.90 -4.83 -5.99
C ASN A 29 -16.11 -5.03 -6.93
N TYR A 30 -15.90 -5.13 -8.24
CA TYR A 30 -16.99 -5.43 -9.17
C TYR A 30 -17.63 -6.80 -8.90
N GLN A 31 -16.82 -7.83 -8.62
CA GLN A 31 -17.37 -9.15 -8.32
C GLN A 31 -18.13 -9.19 -6.99
N ILE A 32 -17.61 -8.52 -5.96
CA ILE A 32 -18.27 -8.37 -4.67
C ILE A 32 -19.62 -7.66 -4.85
N ASP A 33 -19.64 -6.53 -5.58
CA ASP A 33 -20.87 -5.76 -5.82
C ASP A 33 -21.91 -6.59 -6.60
N HIS A 34 -21.46 -7.34 -7.61
CA HIS A 34 -22.31 -8.26 -8.38
C HIS A 34 -22.99 -9.30 -7.47
N LEU A 35 -22.23 -9.97 -6.60
CA LEU A 35 -22.79 -10.96 -5.68
C LEU A 35 -23.68 -10.32 -4.60
N GLN A 36 -23.30 -9.16 -4.07
CA GLN A 36 -24.07 -8.45 -3.04
C GLN A 36 -25.42 -7.95 -3.56
N ARG A 37 -25.46 -7.42 -4.77
CA ARG A 37 -26.68 -6.85 -5.37
C ARG A 37 -27.43 -7.82 -6.28
N SER A 38 -26.89 -9.02 -6.52
CA SER A 38 -27.45 -10.00 -7.46
C SER A 38 -27.71 -9.39 -8.84
N THR A 39 -26.77 -8.60 -9.36
CA THR A 39 -26.93 -7.96 -10.68
C THR A 39 -26.92 -9.01 -11.79
N ALA A 40 -27.49 -8.68 -12.96
CA ALA A 40 -27.53 -9.61 -14.09
C ALA A 40 -26.13 -9.96 -14.66
N PHE A 41 -25.14 -9.11 -14.45
CA PHE A 41 -23.77 -9.31 -14.93
C PHE A 41 -22.75 -8.57 -14.05
N SER A 42 -21.51 -9.08 -14.06
CA SER A 42 -20.34 -8.47 -13.40
C SER A 42 -19.51 -7.66 -14.40
N TYR A 43 -19.06 -6.48 -13.99
CA TYR A 43 -18.12 -5.65 -14.76
C TYR A 43 -16.65 -6.05 -14.53
N ALA A 44 -16.39 -7.09 -13.73
CA ALA A 44 -15.05 -7.61 -13.58
C ALA A 44 -14.52 -8.15 -14.92
N HIS A 45 -13.22 -8.05 -15.13
CA HIS A 45 -12.54 -8.59 -16.30
C HIS A 45 -12.72 -10.12 -16.36
N SER A 46 -12.97 -10.66 -17.56
CA SER A 46 -13.27 -12.08 -17.77
C SER A 46 -12.20 -13.02 -17.20
N LEU A 47 -10.92 -12.68 -17.38
CA LEU A 47 -9.80 -13.40 -16.76
C LEU A 47 -9.94 -13.52 -15.24
N PHE A 48 -10.31 -12.42 -14.56
CA PHE A 48 -10.50 -12.41 -13.12
C PHE A 48 -11.73 -13.24 -12.73
N GLN A 49 -12.84 -13.11 -13.46
CA GLN A 49 -14.04 -13.92 -13.24
C GLN A 49 -13.71 -15.41 -13.30
N GLY A 50 -12.89 -15.85 -14.26
CA GLY A 50 -12.46 -17.25 -14.36
C GLY A 50 -11.65 -17.74 -13.16
N TRP A 51 -10.92 -16.86 -12.45
CA TRP A 51 -10.17 -17.24 -11.23
C TRP A 51 -11.06 -17.42 -10.01
N VAL A 52 -12.16 -16.67 -9.94
CA VAL A 52 -13.06 -16.62 -8.79
C VAL A 52 -14.43 -17.22 -9.08
N ASP A 53 -14.53 -18.02 -10.14
CA ASP A 53 -15.78 -18.65 -10.53
C ASP A 53 -16.29 -19.56 -9.42
N GLY A 54 -17.58 -19.43 -9.10
CA GLY A 54 -18.23 -20.13 -7.98
C GLY A 54 -17.81 -19.66 -6.58
N TRP A 55 -16.99 -18.61 -6.44
CA TRP A 55 -16.61 -18.11 -5.11
C TRP A 55 -17.77 -17.36 -4.45
N SER A 56 -17.94 -17.59 -3.15
CA SER A 56 -18.89 -16.88 -2.29
C SER A 56 -18.40 -15.47 -1.93
N LEU A 57 -19.35 -14.63 -1.49
CA LEU A 57 -19.05 -13.29 -0.99
C LEU A 57 -18.03 -13.28 0.16
N HIS A 58 -18.11 -14.27 1.07
CA HIS A 58 -17.15 -14.41 2.16
C HIS A 58 -15.73 -14.68 1.64
N GLN A 59 -15.57 -15.60 0.67
CA GLN A 59 -14.26 -15.91 0.08
C GLN A 59 -13.64 -14.70 -0.62
N LEU A 60 -14.45 -13.93 -1.36
CA LEU A 60 -13.99 -12.68 -1.99
C LEU A 60 -13.59 -11.63 -0.94
N GLY A 61 -14.34 -11.54 0.16
CA GLY A 61 -14.02 -10.69 1.30
C GLY A 61 -12.67 -11.05 1.92
N VAL A 62 -12.42 -12.33 2.17
CA VAL A 62 -11.12 -12.83 2.66
C VAL A 62 -10.01 -12.47 1.67
N LEU A 63 -10.21 -12.75 0.38
CA LEU A 63 -9.23 -12.41 -0.66
C LEU A 63 -8.91 -10.91 -0.68
N LYS A 64 -9.90 -10.04 -0.51
CA LYS A 64 -9.71 -8.57 -0.43
C LYS A 64 -8.76 -8.18 0.69
N TRP A 65 -8.98 -8.75 1.87
CA TRP A 65 -8.14 -8.50 3.04
C TRP A 65 -6.75 -9.11 2.88
N THR A 66 -6.64 -10.32 2.32
CA THR A 66 -5.34 -10.93 2.01
C THR A 66 -4.55 -10.08 1.02
N CYS A 67 -5.16 -9.65 -0.09
CA CYS A 67 -4.52 -8.73 -1.03
C CYS A 67 -4.09 -7.43 -0.35
N THR A 68 -4.94 -6.86 0.51
CA THR A 68 -4.63 -5.65 1.28
C THR A 68 -3.36 -5.81 2.10
N LEU A 69 -3.26 -6.91 2.87
CA LEU A 69 -2.07 -7.20 3.67
C LEU A 69 -0.81 -7.40 2.81
N VAL A 70 -0.93 -8.14 1.70
CA VAL A 70 0.19 -8.39 0.77
C VAL A 70 0.71 -7.08 0.17
N PHE A 71 -0.16 -6.20 -0.32
CA PHE A 71 0.27 -4.93 -0.93
C PHE A 71 0.82 -3.94 0.10
N ILE A 72 0.27 -3.90 1.32
CA ILE A 72 0.85 -3.11 2.42
C ILE A 72 2.25 -3.62 2.75
N ALA A 73 2.44 -4.94 2.89
CA ALA A 73 3.75 -5.53 3.19
C ALA A 73 4.76 -5.31 2.06
N ALA A 74 4.32 -5.40 0.79
CA ALA A 74 5.15 -5.09 -0.36
C ALA A 74 5.59 -3.63 -0.35
N MET A 75 4.67 -2.68 -0.15
CA MET A 75 5.01 -1.25 -0.08
C MET A 75 5.90 -0.91 1.12
N LEU A 76 5.66 -1.50 2.30
CA LEU A 76 6.53 -1.34 3.45
C LEU A 76 7.95 -1.83 3.12
N SER A 77 8.07 -3.01 2.52
CA SER A 77 9.37 -3.56 2.14
C SER A 77 10.10 -2.66 1.15
N MET A 78 9.40 -2.14 0.14
CA MET A 78 9.96 -1.18 -0.82
C MET A 78 10.36 0.14 -0.15
N ALA A 79 9.57 0.64 0.79
CA ALA A 79 9.85 1.86 1.54
C ALA A 79 11.11 1.70 2.41
N LEU A 80 11.25 0.58 3.12
CA LEU A 80 12.43 0.27 3.91
C LEU A 80 13.69 0.13 3.04
N LEU A 81 13.59 -0.60 1.92
CA LEU A 81 14.70 -0.74 0.97
C LEU A 81 15.12 0.60 0.38
N LEU A 82 14.13 1.41 -0.03
CA LEU A 82 14.39 2.74 -0.58
C LEU A 82 15.05 3.65 0.46
N ALA A 83 14.53 3.68 1.69
CA ALA A 83 15.13 4.45 2.78
C ALA A 83 16.60 4.02 3.04
N ARG A 84 16.87 2.71 3.05
CA ARG A 84 18.23 2.18 3.20
C ARG A 84 19.15 2.60 2.04
N ILE A 85 18.66 2.57 0.81
CA ILE A 85 19.42 3.03 -0.38
C ILE A 85 19.68 4.54 -0.30
N GLN A 86 18.71 5.31 0.20
CA GLN A 86 18.76 6.76 0.18
C GLN A 86 19.57 7.37 1.33
N PHE A 87 19.53 6.75 2.50
CA PHE A 87 20.15 7.28 3.72
C PHE A 87 21.29 6.42 4.26
N GLY A 88 21.51 5.22 3.71
CA GLY A 88 22.62 4.33 4.09
C GLY A 88 22.52 3.73 5.50
N SER A 89 21.54 4.13 6.31
CA SER A 89 21.37 3.69 7.69
C SER A 89 19.96 3.17 7.95
N ASN A 90 19.83 2.27 8.93
CA ASN A 90 18.54 1.76 9.37
C ASN A 90 17.82 2.72 10.34
N ARG A 91 18.34 3.94 10.56
CA ARG A 91 17.82 4.94 11.52
C ARG A 91 16.32 5.21 11.35
N TYR A 92 15.84 5.22 10.11
CA TYR A 92 14.44 5.52 9.80
C TYR A 92 13.53 4.29 9.76
N THR A 93 14.08 3.08 9.91
CA THR A 93 13.31 1.83 9.87
C THR A 93 12.20 1.78 10.92
N PRO A 94 12.46 2.10 12.21
CA PRO A 94 11.41 2.07 13.22
C PRO A 94 10.29 3.08 12.93
N ALA A 95 10.64 4.28 12.45
CA ALA A 95 9.66 5.32 12.12
C ALA A 95 8.77 4.91 10.94
N ILE A 96 9.35 4.32 9.88
CA ILE A 96 8.57 3.84 8.72
C ILE A 96 7.63 2.71 9.15
N ILE A 97 8.11 1.73 9.92
CA ILE A 97 7.27 0.64 10.44
C ILE A 97 6.15 1.20 11.31
N LEU A 98 6.46 2.11 12.23
CA LEU A 98 5.48 2.71 13.14
C LEU A 98 4.38 3.46 12.37
N ILE A 99 4.72 4.17 11.30
CA ILE A 99 3.74 4.84 10.44
C ILE A 99 2.83 3.81 9.75
N PHE A 100 3.40 2.77 9.15
CA PHE A 100 2.62 1.73 8.47
C PHE A 100 1.69 0.98 9.44
N VAL A 101 2.21 0.56 10.59
CA VAL A 101 1.43 -0.11 11.63
C VAL A 101 0.38 0.83 12.21
N GLY A 102 0.76 2.05 12.57
CA GLY A 102 -0.13 3.04 13.14
C GLY A 102 -1.31 3.38 12.22
N LEU A 103 -1.04 3.66 10.93
CA LEU A 103 -2.09 3.95 9.96
C LEU A 103 -2.98 2.72 9.67
N SER A 104 -2.40 1.52 9.63
CA SER A 104 -3.18 0.28 9.47
C SER A 104 -4.10 0.05 10.66
N THR A 105 -3.59 0.23 11.89
CA THR A 105 -4.37 0.10 13.12
C THR A 105 -5.49 1.14 13.16
N ILE A 106 -5.20 2.40 12.85
CA ILE A 106 -6.24 3.45 12.77
C ILE A 106 -7.31 3.06 11.76
N ALA A 107 -6.92 2.62 10.56
CA ALA A 107 -7.89 2.22 9.55
C ALA A 107 -8.76 1.03 9.99
N LEU A 108 -8.18 0.03 10.68
CA LEU A 108 -8.94 -1.09 11.25
C LEU A 108 -9.91 -0.64 12.34
N LEU A 109 -9.50 0.26 13.24
CA LEU A 109 -10.38 0.81 14.26
C LEU A 109 -11.54 1.61 13.65
N LEU A 110 -11.26 2.43 12.64
CA LEU A 110 -12.28 3.17 11.90
C LEU A 110 -13.26 2.23 11.18
N HIS A 111 -12.76 1.15 10.58
CA HIS A 111 -13.59 0.13 9.94
C HIS A 111 -14.46 -0.61 10.97
N ALA A 112 -13.95 -0.90 12.17
CA ALA A 112 -14.71 -1.58 13.22
C ALA A 112 -15.87 -0.72 13.78
N ILE A 113 -15.73 0.61 13.77
CA ILE A 113 -16.72 1.56 14.31
C ILE A 113 -17.71 2.02 13.22
N PHE A 114 -17.60 1.52 11.98
CA PHE A 114 -18.34 2.05 10.82
C PHE A 114 -19.87 2.08 11.00
N GLY A 115 -20.43 1.12 11.76
CA GLY A 115 -21.88 1.06 12.04
C GLY A 115 -22.45 2.30 12.75
N ALA A 116 -21.60 3.16 13.31
CA ALA A 116 -22.00 4.43 13.91
C ALA A 116 -21.90 5.64 12.95
N PHE A 117 -21.02 5.58 11.93
CA PHE A 117 -20.72 6.73 11.06
C PHE A 117 -20.20 6.29 9.67
N ASP A 118 -21.04 6.34 8.63
CA ASP A 118 -20.68 5.99 7.24
C ASP A 118 -19.45 6.75 6.69
N ALA A 119 -19.19 7.96 7.19
CA ALA A 119 -18.01 8.73 6.79
C ALA A 119 -16.69 8.06 7.20
N MET A 120 -16.68 7.29 8.30
CA MET A 120 -15.47 6.65 8.82
C MET A 120 -15.00 5.49 7.94
N GLU A 121 -15.91 4.81 7.25
CA GLU A 121 -15.57 3.75 6.30
C GLU A 121 -14.74 4.31 5.14
N ARG A 122 -15.14 5.46 4.58
CA ARG A 122 -14.39 6.10 3.50
C ARG A 122 -12.98 6.49 3.95
N VAL A 123 -12.85 7.02 5.16
CA VAL A 123 -11.54 7.39 5.72
C VAL A 123 -10.66 6.14 5.88
N ALA A 124 -11.19 5.06 6.45
CA ALA A 124 -10.47 3.79 6.60
C ALA A 124 -9.96 3.27 5.24
N VAL A 125 -10.82 3.29 4.21
CA VAL A 125 -10.46 2.87 2.86
C VAL A 125 -9.35 3.75 2.27
N VAL A 126 -9.45 5.07 2.40
CA VAL A 126 -8.43 6.01 1.91
C VAL A 126 -7.09 5.79 2.60
N LEU A 127 -7.09 5.56 3.91
CA LEU A 127 -5.87 5.27 4.67
C LEU A 127 -5.21 3.96 4.20
N LEU A 128 -6.00 2.88 4.06
CA LEU A 128 -5.47 1.59 3.56
C LEU A 128 -4.96 1.71 2.13
N HIS A 129 -5.65 2.49 1.28
CA HIS A 129 -5.18 2.76 -0.08
C HIS A 129 -3.83 3.48 -0.07
N ALA A 130 -3.67 4.53 0.74
CA ALA A 130 -2.43 5.29 0.82
C ALA A 130 -1.21 4.42 1.17
N LEU A 131 -1.40 3.35 1.95
CA LEU A 131 -0.35 2.39 2.32
C LEU A 131 -0.02 1.36 1.22
N GLN A 132 -0.91 1.17 0.24
CA GLN A 132 -0.77 0.19 -0.85
C GLN A 132 -0.24 0.80 -2.15
N TYR A 133 -0.44 2.11 -2.36
CA TYR A 133 0.09 2.82 -3.52
C TYR A 133 1.56 3.24 -3.32
N PRO A 134 2.31 3.54 -4.39
CA PRO A 134 3.71 3.96 -4.30
C PRO A 134 3.93 5.37 -3.70
N VAL A 135 2.89 5.98 -3.11
CA VAL A 135 2.94 7.30 -2.47
C VAL A 135 4.00 7.39 -1.35
N PRO A 136 4.16 6.40 -0.45
CA PRO A 136 5.22 6.42 0.57
C PRO A 136 6.63 6.51 -0.03
N LEU A 137 6.84 5.91 -1.21
CA LEU A 137 8.14 5.98 -1.89
C LEU A 137 8.46 7.41 -2.33
N LEU A 138 7.46 8.14 -2.84
CA LEU A 138 7.60 9.54 -3.21
C LEU A 138 7.96 10.41 -2.00
N PHE A 139 7.29 10.20 -0.86
CA PHE A 139 7.61 10.92 0.37
C PHE A 139 9.05 10.67 0.84
N ILE A 140 9.55 9.44 0.74
CA ILE A 140 10.96 9.14 1.06
C ILE A 140 11.92 9.87 0.12
N LEU A 141 11.60 9.95 -1.18
CA LEU A 141 12.42 10.69 -2.15
C LEU A 141 12.43 12.20 -1.86
N LEU A 142 11.26 12.76 -1.54
CA LEU A 142 11.09 14.18 -1.25
C LEU A 142 11.71 14.58 0.10
N ALA A 143 11.77 13.67 1.07
CA ALA A 143 12.43 13.90 2.35
C ALA A 143 13.98 13.98 2.25
N ARG A 144 14.56 13.62 1.10
CA ARG A 144 16.01 13.55 0.91
C ARG A 144 16.75 14.86 1.22
N PRO A 145 16.34 16.05 0.74
CA PRO A 145 17.02 17.31 1.03
C PRO A 145 16.99 17.64 2.53
N LEU A 146 15.84 17.43 3.17
CA LEU A 146 15.62 17.74 4.59
C LEU A 146 16.47 16.86 5.53
N MET A 147 16.76 15.62 5.13
CA MET A 147 17.52 14.68 5.95
C MET A 147 19.02 14.66 5.66
N GLY A 148 19.46 15.19 4.51
CA GLY A 148 20.87 15.29 4.14
C GLY A 148 21.66 16.34 4.95
N GLU A 149 20.99 17.39 5.44
CA GLU A 149 21.64 18.46 6.19
C GLU A 149 21.93 18.11 7.66
N ARG A 150 21.12 17.25 8.29
CA ARG A 150 21.34 16.83 9.69
C ARG A 150 22.63 16.02 9.87
N GLY A 151 23.02 15.22 8.87
CA GLY A 151 24.25 14.42 8.93
C GLY A 151 25.55 15.22 8.79
N ARG A 152 25.52 16.43 8.21
CA ARG A 152 26.71 17.32 8.12
C ARG A 152 26.95 18.13 9.39
N LYS A 153 25.89 18.45 10.15
CA LYS A 153 26.01 19.24 11.38
C LYS A 153 26.55 18.45 12.58
N GLU A 154 26.58 17.12 12.50
CA GLU A 154 27.07 16.23 13.56
C GLU A 154 28.55 15.82 13.40
N GLN A 155 29.25 16.30 12.36
CA GLN A 155 30.71 16.13 12.26
C GLN A 155 31.40 17.31 12.98
N PRO A 156 32.12 17.08 14.10
CA PRO A 156 32.97 18.13 14.66
C PRO A 156 34.06 18.51 13.66
N PRO A 157 34.50 19.79 13.65
CA PRO A 157 35.61 20.21 12.80
C PRO A 157 36.84 19.37 13.14
N ALA A 158 37.49 18.86 12.10
CA ALA A 158 38.76 18.15 12.18
C ALA A 158 39.88 19.05 12.70
#